data_AF-L7R050-F1
#
_entry.id   AF-L7R050-F1
#
_cell.length_a   1.000
_cell.length_b   1.000
_cell.length_c   1.000
_cell.angle_alpha   90.00
_cell.angle_beta   90.00
_cell.angle_gamma   90.00
#
_symmetry.space_group_name_H-M   'P 1'
#
loop_
_entity.id
_entity.type
_entity.pdbx_description
1 polymer ?
#
loop_
_entity_poly.entity_id
_entity_poly.type
_entity_poly.pdbx_seq_one_letter_code
_entity_poly.pdbx_strand_id
1 'polypeptide(L)'
;LICEAYNLMKDVLGMDQGEMVEVFDEWNKGELNSFLIEITRDILNFKDNDGKYLLPKIQDTAGQKGTGKWTGISALEYGVPVTLIGEAVFARCLSALKDERVAASTVLPGSSVKFTGDKKEFLEHLRKALYTSKLISYAQGFMLLREAAKVNNWHLNYGSIALMWRGGCIIRSVFLGNIKDAFSKNPQLSNLLLDPYFSERISASQQSLRQVVAQAALVGVPAPALSAALAFYDGYRAAVLPANLLQAQR
;
A
#
# COMPACT_ATOMS: atom_id res chain seq x y z
N LEU A 1 -1.77 -3.04 1.42
CA LEU A 1 -0.59 -3.27 0.57
C LEU A 1 0.04 -4.66 0.72
N ILE A 2 0.87 -4.95 1.73
CA ILE A 2 1.50 -6.30 1.84
C ILE A 2 0.45 -7.41 1.96
N CYS A 3 -0.60 -7.21 2.77
CA CYS A 3 -1.71 -8.15 2.87
C CYS A 3 -2.48 -8.33 1.55
N GLU A 4 -2.56 -7.29 0.71
CA GLU A 4 -3.20 -7.40 -0.61
C GLU A 4 -2.32 -8.22 -1.56
N ALA A 5 -0.99 -8.03 -1.52
CA ALA A 5 -0.06 -8.87 -2.27
C ALA A 5 -0.16 -10.34 -1.86
N TYR A 6 -0.16 -10.61 -0.55
CA TYR A 6 -0.43 -11.95 -0.02
C TYR A 6 -1.76 -12.53 -0.52
N ASN A 7 -2.84 -11.75 -0.45
CA ASN A 7 -4.17 -12.22 -0.87
C ASN A 7 -4.23 -12.52 -2.37
N LEU A 8 -3.56 -11.72 -3.20
CA LEU A 8 -3.47 -11.95 -4.64
C LEU A 8 -2.61 -13.18 -4.97
N MET A 9 -1.48 -13.39 -4.28
CA MET A 9 -0.70 -14.64 -4.44
C MET A 9 -1.55 -15.87 -4.11
N LYS A 10 -2.34 -15.79 -3.03
CA LYS A 10 -3.17 -16.90 -2.58
C LYS A 10 -4.37 -17.14 -3.51
N ASP A 11 -5.20 -16.14 -3.71
CA ASP A 11 -6.52 -16.32 -4.33
C ASP A 11 -6.50 -16.15 -5.86
N VAL A 12 -5.50 -15.44 -6.41
CA VAL A 12 -5.33 -15.28 -7.87
C VAL A 12 -4.31 -16.25 -8.44
N LEU A 13 -3.15 -16.40 -7.79
CA LEU A 13 -2.10 -17.30 -8.28
C LEU A 13 -2.18 -18.73 -7.73
N GLY A 14 -3.00 -18.95 -6.69
CA GLY A 14 -3.14 -20.27 -6.07
C GLY A 14 -1.85 -20.77 -5.41
N MET A 15 -1.01 -19.84 -4.94
CA MET A 15 0.27 -20.19 -4.32
C MET A 15 0.06 -20.76 -2.91
N ASP A 16 0.92 -21.69 -2.52
CA ASP A 16 1.00 -22.14 -1.14
C ASP A 16 1.90 -21.22 -0.29
N GLN A 17 1.90 -21.42 1.04
CA GLN A 17 2.71 -20.55 1.92
C GLN A 17 4.21 -20.74 1.75
N GLY A 18 4.68 -21.94 1.38
CA GLY A 18 6.09 -22.20 1.12
C GLY A 18 6.57 -21.39 -0.08
N GLU A 19 5.83 -21.42 -1.18
CA GLU A 19 6.12 -20.59 -2.36
C GLU A 19 6.11 -19.09 -2.01
N MET A 20 5.15 -18.63 -1.19
CA MET A 20 5.13 -17.23 -0.76
C MET A 20 6.33 -16.84 0.11
N VAL A 21 6.84 -17.75 0.96
CA VAL A 21 8.07 -17.51 1.75
C VAL A 21 9.24 -17.21 0.83
N GLU A 22 9.44 -18.00 -0.22
CA GLU A 22 10.52 -17.79 -1.20
C GLU A 22 10.38 -16.43 -1.89
N VAL A 23 9.17 -16.05 -2.29
CA VAL A 23 8.92 -14.76 -2.93
C VAL A 23 9.19 -13.59 -2.00
N PHE A 24 8.69 -13.62 -0.77
CA PHE A 24 8.94 -12.53 0.18
C PHE A 24 10.42 -12.46 0.58
N ASP A 25 11.13 -13.59 0.63
CA ASP A 25 12.58 -13.61 0.83
C ASP A 25 13.34 -12.96 -0.35
N GLU A 26 12.95 -13.27 -1.59
CA GLU A 26 13.50 -12.63 -2.79
C GLU A 26 13.21 -11.12 -2.81
N TRP A 27 11.96 -10.73 -2.56
CA TRP A 27 11.58 -9.32 -2.50
C TRP A 27 12.35 -8.54 -1.43
N ASN A 28 12.65 -9.19 -0.30
CA ASN A 28 13.44 -8.58 0.76
C ASN A 28 14.91 -8.36 0.38
N LYS A 29 15.44 -9.03 -0.65
CA LYS A 29 16.82 -8.82 -1.14
C LYS A 29 16.93 -7.61 -2.08
N GLY A 30 15.81 -7.12 -2.59
CA GLY A 30 15.74 -6.02 -3.57
C GLY A 30 15.24 -4.69 -3.00
N GLU A 31 14.58 -3.90 -3.84
CA GLU A 31 14.07 -2.55 -3.50
C GLU A 31 12.94 -2.53 -2.46
N LEU A 32 12.33 -3.70 -2.20
CA LEU A 32 11.34 -3.88 -1.13
C LEU A 32 11.96 -4.23 0.22
N ASN A 33 13.30 -4.34 0.32
CA ASN A 33 13.99 -4.61 1.59
C ASN A 33 13.46 -3.71 2.71
N SER A 34 12.80 -4.35 3.67
CA SER A 34 12.15 -3.67 4.78
C SER A 34 11.80 -4.64 5.88
N PHE A 35 11.74 -4.14 7.11
CA PHE A 35 11.37 -4.95 8.26
C PHE A 35 10.00 -5.64 8.09
N LEU A 36 9.02 -4.95 7.50
CA LEU A 36 7.69 -5.53 7.29
C LEU A 36 7.69 -6.66 6.25
N ILE A 37 8.52 -6.59 5.22
CA ILE A 37 8.67 -7.68 4.24
C ILE A 37 9.40 -8.87 4.87
N GLU A 38 10.46 -8.60 5.63
CA GLU A 38 11.20 -9.60 6.41
C GLU A 38 10.30 -10.40 7.35
N ILE A 39 9.56 -9.73 8.24
CA ILE A 39 8.69 -10.45 9.18
C ILE A 39 7.50 -11.11 8.46
N THR A 40 7.09 -10.63 7.29
CA THR A 40 6.03 -11.29 6.51
C THR A 40 6.49 -12.66 6.04
N ARG A 41 7.73 -12.77 5.52
CA ARG A 41 8.37 -14.05 5.21
C ARG A 41 8.40 -14.95 6.45
N ASP A 42 8.84 -14.42 7.59
CA ASP A 42 8.97 -15.22 8.81
C ASP A 42 7.60 -15.71 9.33
N ILE A 43 6.57 -14.87 9.27
CA ILE A 43 5.19 -15.22 9.63
C ILE A 43 4.64 -16.32 8.71
N LEU A 44 4.88 -16.21 7.39
CA LEU A 44 4.46 -17.23 6.43
C LEU A 44 5.17 -18.57 6.65
N ASN A 45 6.40 -18.55 7.16
CA ASN A 45 7.16 -19.76 7.44
C ASN A 45 6.85 -20.38 8.82
N PHE A 46 6.11 -19.67 9.68
CA PHE A 46 5.89 -20.10 11.06
C PHE A 46 4.89 -21.26 11.14
N LYS A 47 5.34 -22.38 11.74
CA LYS A 47 4.52 -23.56 12.00
C LYS A 47 4.12 -23.63 13.48
N ASP A 48 2.89 -24.06 13.72
CA ASP A 48 2.33 -24.34 15.03
C ASP A 48 2.78 -25.73 15.53
N ASN A 49 2.43 -26.08 16.77
CA ASN A 49 2.82 -27.34 17.43
C ASN A 49 2.32 -28.60 16.71
N ASP A 50 1.29 -28.49 15.85
CA ASP A 50 0.79 -29.58 15.01
C ASP A 50 1.52 -29.71 13.66
N GLY A 51 2.59 -28.93 13.46
CA GLY A 51 3.41 -28.93 12.24
C GLY A 51 2.77 -28.21 11.04
N LYS A 52 1.56 -27.64 11.20
CA LYS A 52 0.89 -26.85 10.16
C LYS A 52 1.21 -25.37 10.32
N TYR A 53 1.10 -24.62 9.22
CA TYR A 53 1.29 -23.17 9.27
C TYR A 53 0.31 -22.50 10.23
N LEU A 54 0.80 -21.54 11.02
CA LEU A 54 -0.01 -20.83 12.01
C LEU A 54 -0.90 -19.77 11.37
N LEU A 55 -0.42 -19.06 10.35
CA LEU A 55 -1.11 -17.90 9.77
C LEU A 55 -2.59 -18.17 9.40
N PRO A 56 -2.96 -19.29 8.74
CA PRO A 56 -4.36 -19.57 8.39
C PRO A 56 -5.28 -19.78 9.60
N LYS A 57 -4.72 -20.05 10.79
CA LYS A 57 -5.48 -20.26 12.04
C LYS A 57 -5.74 -18.96 12.79
N ILE A 58 -5.06 -17.87 12.44
CA ILE A 58 -5.23 -16.56 13.09
C ILE A 58 -6.54 -15.94 12.61
N GLN A 59 -7.36 -15.46 13.54
CA GLN A 59 -8.62 -14.78 13.22
C GLN A 59 -8.37 -13.52 12.38
N ASP A 60 -9.09 -13.38 11.27
CA ASP A 60 -8.98 -12.30 10.29
C ASP A 60 -9.69 -11.02 10.72
N THR A 61 -9.49 -10.60 11.98
CA THR A 61 -10.07 -9.38 12.58
C THR A 61 -8.94 -8.50 13.10
N ALA A 62 -8.58 -7.47 12.32
CA ALA A 62 -7.45 -6.61 12.65
C ALA A 62 -7.82 -5.56 13.71
N GLY A 63 -7.15 -5.62 14.87
CA GLY A 63 -7.22 -4.58 15.88
C GLY A 63 -6.53 -3.26 15.46
N GLN A 64 -6.88 -2.17 16.13
CA GLN A 64 -6.18 -0.89 15.99
C GLN A 64 -6.20 -0.08 17.29
N LYS A 65 -5.11 0.65 17.57
CA LYS A 65 -4.97 1.49 18.77
C LYS A 65 -5.23 2.99 18.51
N GLY A 66 -5.75 3.35 17.34
CA GLY A 66 -6.22 4.71 17.02
C GLY A 66 -5.29 5.57 16.18
N THR A 67 -3.97 5.37 16.21
CA THR A 67 -3.02 6.25 15.48
C THR A 67 -3.25 6.32 13.97
N GLY A 68 -3.61 5.20 13.33
CA GLY A 68 -3.99 5.20 11.91
C GLY A 68 -5.25 6.02 11.63
N LYS A 69 -6.26 5.91 12.51
CA LYS A 69 -7.49 6.73 12.44
C LYS A 69 -7.17 8.21 12.57
N TRP A 70 -6.29 8.59 13.49
CA TRP A 70 -5.88 9.99 13.69
C TRP A 70 -5.21 10.58 12.46
N THR A 71 -4.35 9.83 11.76
CA THR A 71 -3.77 10.27 10.49
C THR A 71 -4.85 10.52 9.43
N GLY A 72 -5.85 9.62 9.32
CA GLY A 72 -6.98 9.81 8.41
C GLY A 72 -7.83 11.03 8.75
N ILE A 73 -8.11 11.26 10.04
CA ILE A 73 -8.84 12.45 10.51
C ILE A 73 -8.04 13.73 10.22
N SER A 74 -6.75 13.75 10.55
CA SER A 74 -5.88 14.91 10.29
C SER A 74 -5.81 15.23 8.79
N ALA A 75 -5.79 14.21 7.94
CA ALA A 75 -5.81 14.39 6.49
C ALA A 75 -7.09 15.10 6.02
N LEU A 76 -8.25 14.74 6.58
CA LEU A 76 -9.53 15.41 6.30
C LEU A 76 -9.54 16.85 6.83
N GLU A 77 -9.06 17.06 8.05
CA GLU A 77 -8.98 18.40 8.67
C GLU A 77 -8.09 19.35 7.88
N TYR A 78 -6.94 18.88 7.40
CA TYR A 78 -6.01 19.67 6.59
C TYR A 78 -6.36 19.70 5.09
N GLY A 79 -7.40 18.98 4.65
CA GLY A 79 -7.79 18.91 3.24
C GLY A 79 -6.74 18.23 2.33
N VAL A 80 -6.01 17.25 2.86
CA VAL A 80 -4.94 16.53 2.13
C VAL A 80 -5.40 15.12 1.74
N PRO A 81 -5.25 14.70 0.46
CA PRO A 81 -5.72 13.41 -0.03
C PRO A 81 -4.82 12.22 0.38
N VAL A 82 -4.87 11.81 1.66
CA VAL A 82 -4.11 10.65 2.17
C VAL A 82 -4.92 9.36 2.02
N THR A 83 -5.24 9.02 0.78
CA THR A 83 -6.22 7.97 0.43
C THR A 83 -5.78 6.57 0.87
N LEU A 84 -4.51 6.19 0.71
CA LEU A 84 -4.05 4.83 1.01
C LEU A 84 -4.11 4.51 2.51
N ILE A 85 -3.73 5.47 3.36
CA ILE A 85 -3.79 5.27 4.81
C ILE A 85 -5.26 5.22 5.25
N GLY A 86 -6.12 6.04 4.64
CA GLY A 86 -7.57 5.96 4.85
C GLY A 86 -8.13 4.57 4.53
N GLU A 87 -7.86 4.05 3.33
CA GLU A 87 -8.27 2.69 2.92
C GLU A 87 -7.67 1.61 3.82
N ALA A 88 -6.43 1.76 4.28
CA ALA A 88 -5.82 0.82 5.21
C ALA A 88 -6.52 0.81 6.58
N VAL A 89 -7.07 1.95 7.04
CA VAL A 89 -7.90 2.02 8.26
C VAL A 89 -9.26 1.38 8.01
N PHE A 90 -9.93 1.71 6.91
CA PHE A 90 -11.23 1.13 6.59
C PHE A 90 -11.18 -0.38 6.35
N ALA A 91 -10.11 -0.89 5.74
CA ALA A 91 -9.89 -2.33 5.60
C ALA A 91 -9.83 -3.06 6.96
N ARG A 92 -9.27 -2.42 8.00
CA ARG A 92 -9.30 -2.98 9.37
C ARG A 92 -10.71 -2.96 9.94
N CYS A 93 -11.44 -1.85 9.79
CA CYS A 93 -12.84 -1.77 10.20
C CYS A 93 -13.69 -2.86 9.53
N LEU A 94 -13.53 -3.05 8.20
CA LEU A 94 -14.21 -4.11 7.45
C LEU A 94 -13.84 -5.51 7.94
N SER A 95 -12.56 -5.74 8.27
CA SER A 95 -12.13 -7.03 8.83
C SER A 95 -12.80 -7.35 10.16
N ALA A 96 -13.10 -6.35 10.99
CA ALA A 96 -13.75 -6.52 12.28
C ALA A 96 -15.23 -6.92 12.17
N LEU A 97 -15.89 -6.63 11.05
CA LEU A 97 -17.26 -7.06 10.74
C LEU A 97 -17.31 -8.54 10.34
N LYS A 98 -16.68 -9.43 11.13
CA LYS A 98 -16.47 -10.84 10.75
C LYS A 98 -17.78 -11.59 10.53
N ASP A 99 -18.71 -11.50 11.47
CA ASP A 99 -19.98 -12.24 11.40
C ASP A 99 -20.84 -11.75 10.23
N GLU A 100 -20.86 -10.43 10.00
CA GLU A 100 -21.52 -9.85 8.83
C GLU A 100 -20.88 -10.31 7.52
N ARG A 101 -19.55 -10.36 7.42
CA ARG A 101 -18.84 -10.87 6.23
C ARG A 101 -19.12 -12.35 5.99
N VAL A 102 -19.18 -13.16 7.05
CA VAL A 102 -19.53 -14.59 6.93
C VAL A 102 -20.96 -14.74 6.41
N ALA A 103 -21.93 -14.02 6.98
CA ALA A 103 -23.30 -14.03 6.50
C ALA A 103 -23.39 -13.58 5.04
N ALA A 104 -22.75 -12.44 4.70
CA ALA A 104 -22.73 -11.89 3.35
C ALA A 104 -22.13 -12.85 2.32
N SER A 105 -21.10 -13.62 2.68
CA SER A 105 -20.45 -14.59 1.77
C SER A 105 -21.38 -15.71 1.29
N THR A 106 -22.48 -15.96 2.00
CA THR A 106 -23.48 -16.98 1.62
C THR A 106 -24.58 -16.45 0.71
N VAL A 107 -24.70 -15.11 0.59
CA VAL A 107 -25.81 -14.44 -0.09
C VAL A 107 -25.33 -13.66 -1.32
N LEU A 108 -24.21 -12.96 -1.20
CA LEU A 108 -23.72 -12.07 -2.26
C LEU A 108 -22.93 -12.85 -3.32
N PRO A 109 -23.25 -12.71 -4.62
CA PRO A 109 -22.48 -13.34 -5.68
C PRO A 109 -21.11 -12.66 -5.84
N GLY A 110 -20.12 -13.46 -6.26
CA GLY A 110 -18.79 -12.98 -6.62
C GLY A 110 -18.48 -13.21 -8.10
N SER A 111 -17.30 -12.77 -8.54
CA SER A 111 -16.81 -13.08 -9.88
C SER A 111 -16.54 -14.58 -10.03
N SER A 112 -16.93 -15.15 -11.16
CA SER A 112 -16.56 -16.52 -11.56
C SER A 112 -15.30 -16.56 -12.43
N VAL A 113 -14.70 -15.42 -12.73
CA VAL A 113 -13.50 -15.31 -13.58
C VAL A 113 -12.30 -15.84 -12.82
N LYS A 114 -11.55 -16.75 -13.45
CA LYS A 114 -10.26 -17.21 -12.94
C LYS A 114 -9.14 -16.58 -13.73
N PHE A 115 -8.03 -16.27 -13.06
CA PHE A 115 -6.83 -15.84 -13.76
C PHE A 115 -6.21 -17.02 -14.52
N THR A 116 -5.94 -16.80 -15.81
CA THR A 116 -5.35 -17.79 -16.73
C THR A 116 -4.04 -17.32 -17.36
N GLY A 117 -3.49 -16.19 -16.89
CA GLY A 117 -2.23 -15.65 -17.40
C GLY A 117 -1.00 -16.33 -16.78
N ASP A 118 0.18 -15.84 -17.15
CA ASP A 118 1.45 -16.32 -16.60
C ASP A 118 1.59 -15.89 -15.13
N LYS A 119 1.76 -16.88 -14.25
CA LYS A 119 1.89 -16.65 -12.81
C LYS A 119 3.15 -15.87 -12.44
N LYS A 120 4.28 -16.15 -13.08
CA LYS A 120 5.56 -15.49 -12.80
C LYS A 120 5.54 -14.04 -13.27
N GLU A 121 4.96 -13.78 -14.44
CA GLU A 121 4.76 -12.43 -14.95
C GLU A 121 3.85 -11.62 -14.03
N PHE A 122 2.72 -12.19 -13.61
CA PHE A 122 1.81 -11.52 -12.69
C PHE A 122 2.46 -11.26 -11.32
N LEU A 123 3.28 -12.20 -10.84
CA LEU A 123 4.03 -12.04 -9.60
C LEU A 123 5.02 -10.87 -9.67
N GLU A 124 5.71 -10.69 -10.79
CA GLU A 124 6.59 -9.54 -11.01
C GLU A 124 5.79 -8.24 -11.12
N HIS A 125 4.62 -8.27 -11.78
CA HIS A 125 3.71 -7.14 -11.77
C HIS A 125 3.27 -6.78 -10.35
N LEU A 126 2.98 -7.78 -9.52
CA LEU A 126 2.57 -7.59 -8.13
C LEU A 126 3.68 -6.99 -7.28
N ARG A 127 4.94 -7.44 -7.46
CA ARG A 127 6.12 -6.86 -6.81
C ARG A 127 6.26 -5.37 -7.14
N LYS A 128 6.17 -5.03 -8.43
CA LYS A 128 6.23 -3.64 -8.91
C LYS A 128 5.06 -2.82 -8.38
N ALA A 129 3.84 -3.32 -8.45
CA ALA A 129 2.64 -2.65 -7.94
C ALA A 129 2.72 -2.35 -6.44
N LEU A 130 3.23 -3.29 -5.65
CA LEU A 130 3.48 -3.10 -4.22
C LEU A 130 4.48 -1.97 -3.98
N TYR A 131 5.58 -1.95 -4.72
CA TYR A 131 6.59 -0.89 -4.62
C TYR A 131 6.03 0.49 -5.03
N THR A 132 5.35 0.59 -6.18
CA THR A 132 4.72 1.83 -6.66
C THR A 132 3.73 2.37 -5.65
N SER A 133 2.89 1.50 -5.09
CA SER A 133 1.85 1.90 -4.13
C SER A 133 2.45 2.32 -2.79
N LYS A 134 3.54 1.66 -2.35
CA LYS A 134 4.32 2.11 -1.18
C LYS A 134 4.81 3.54 -1.42
N LEU A 135 5.44 3.81 -2.56
CA LEU A 135 5.94 5.14 -2.91
C LEU A 135 4.82 6.19 -2.88
N ILE A 136 3.68 5.90 -3.51
CA ILE A 136 2.50 6.79 -3.51
C ILE A 136 2.00 7.04 -2.08
N SER A 137 1.96 6.01 -1.22
CA SER A 137 1.57 6.18 0.19
C SER A 137 2.52 7.12 0.94
N TYR A 138 3.82 7.02 0.72
CA TYR A 138 4.80 7.92 1.32
C TYR A 138 4.65 9.34 0.77
N ALA A 139 4.44 9.51 -0.54
CA ALA A 139 4.18 10.81 -1.14
C ALA A 139 3.00 11.52 -0.45
N GLN A 140 1.89 10.82 -0.24
CA GLN A 140 0.72 11.34 0.49
C GLN A 140 1.05 11.70 1.95
N GLY A 141 1.82 10.85 2.65
CA GLY A 141 2.24 11.12 4.03
C GLY A 141 3.09 12.40 4.15
N PHE A 142 4.03 12.61 3.23
CA PHE A 142 4.84 13.84 3.20
C PHE A 142 4.05 15.07 2.76
N MET A 143 3.03 14.92 1.90
CA MET A 143 2.08 15.99 1.62
C MET A 143 1.35 16.44 2.89
N LEU A 144 0.91 15.48 3.71
CA LEU A 144 0.23 15.76 4.98
C LEU A 144 1.15 16.47 5.97
N LEU A 145 2.39 15.97 6.14
CA LEU A 145 3.38 16.63 7.00
C LEU A 145 3.63 18.07 6.56
N ARG A 146 3.70 18.32 5.25
CA ARG A 146 3.90 19.66 4.71
C ARG A 146 2.74 20.61 4.97
N GLU A 147 1.50 20.16 4.76
CA GLU A 147 0.35 21.02 5.05
C GLU A 147 0.21 21.26 6.56
N ALA A 148 0.43 20.24 7.39
CA ALA A 148 0.46 20.39 8.84
C ALA A 148 1.56 21.37 9.29
N ALA A 149 2.75 21.31 8.70
CA ALA A 149 3.84 22.26 8.99
C ALA A 149 3.43 23.69 8.68
N LYS A 150 2.78 23.91 7.53
CA LYS A 150 2.28 25.23 7.10
C LYS A 150 1.19 25.74 8.05
N VAL A 151 0.16 24.95 8.34
CA VAL A 151 -0.95 25.37 9.21
C VAL A 151 -0.49 25.66 10.64
N ASN A 152 0.46 24.87 11.16
CA ASN A 152 0.95 25.01 12.53
C ASN A 152 2.21 25.88 12.66
N ASN A 153 2.69 26.50 11.56
CA ASN A 153 3.93 27.28 11.51
C ASN A 153 5.17 26.51 12.03
N TRP A 154 5.24 25.20 11.75
CA TRP A 154 6.40 24.37 12.10
C TRP A 154 7.44 24.36 10.99
N HIS A 155 8.71 24.39 11.39
CA HIS A 155 9.85 24.26 10.48
C HIS A 155 10.31 22.80 10.44
N LEU A 156 9.52 21.96 9.76
CA LEU A 156 9.83 20.53 9.66
C LEU A 156 10.99 20.28 8.67
N ASN A 157 11.95 19.46 9.08
CA ASN A 157 13.00 18.95 8.20
C ASN A 157 12.62 17.55 7.70
N TYR A 158 12.06 17.47 6.49
CA TYR A 158 11.57 16.22 5.91
C TYR A 158 12.68 15.18 5.67
N GLY A 159 13.89 15.63 5.33
CA GLY A 159 15.05 14.76 5.19
C GLY A 159 15.46 14.12 6.52
N SER A 160 15.48 14.89 7.61
CA SER A 160 15.72 14.38 8.96
C SER A 160 14.60 13.46 9.46
N ILE A 161 13.34 13.77 9.17
CA ILE A 161 12.20 12.88 9.48
C ILE A 161 12.39 11.53 8.79
N ALA A 162 12.69 11.53 7.48
CA ALA A 162 12.96 10.31 6.72
C ALA A 162 14.17 9.55 7.27
N LEU A 163 15.24 10.26 7.65
CA LEU A 163 16.43 9.67 8.29
C LEU A 163 16.09 8.95 9.59
N MET A 164 15.32 9.60 10.47
CA MET A 164 14.89 9.01 11.74
C MET A 164 14.07 7.73 11.57
N TRP A 165 13.35 7.61 10.45
CA TRP A 165 12.59 6.40 10.15
C TRP A 165 13.44 5.27 9.55
N ARG A 166 14.69 5.51 9.12
CA ARG A 166 15.54 4.48 8.50
C ARG A 166 15.89 3.33 9.44
N GLY A 167 15.86 3.55 10.75
CA GLY A 167 16.20 2.56 11.77
C GLY A 167 15.27 2.65 12.98
N GLY A 168 15.22 1.58 13.78
CA GLY A 168 14.46 1.52 15.04
C GLY A 168 12.93 1.44 14.90
N CYS A 169 12.32 2.11 13.93
CA CYS A 169 10.88 2.09 13.74
C CYS A 169 10.39 0.89 12.92
N ILE A 170 9.07 0.66 12.91
CA ILE A 170 8.41 -0.46 12.21
C ILE A 170 8.50 -0.31 10.68
N ILE A 171 8.50 0.92 10.17
CA ILE A 171 8.51 1.19 8.73
C ILE A 171 9.92 1.22 8.13
N ARG A 172 10.95 0.88 8.91
CA ARG A 172 12.36 0.93 8.50
C ARG A 172 12.59 0.11 7.22
N SER A 173 13.28 0.73 6.27
CA SER A 173 13.55 0.14 4.96
C SER A 173 14.64 0.92 4.22
N VAL A 174 15.28 0.28 3.24
CA VAL A 174 16.23 0.95 2.33
C VAL A 174 15.59 2.12 1.58
N PHE A 175 14.28 2.03 1.33
CA PHE A 175 13.45 3.04 0.67
C PHE A 175 13.51 4.42 1.35
N LEU A 176 13.64 4.48 2.67
CA LEU A 176 13.72 5.73 3.42
C LEU A 176 15.04 6.49 3.21
N GLY A 177 16.10 5.79 2.80
CA GLY A 177 17.35 6.42 2.35
C GLY A 177 17.10 7.30 1.13
N ASN A 178 16.39 6.77 0.14
CA ASN A 178 16.06 7.50 -1.09
C ASN A 178 15.18 8.74 -0.82
N ILE A 179 14.22 8.65 0.12
CA ILE A 179 13.41 9.80 0.52
C ILE A 179 14.27 10.88 1.15
N LYS A 180 15.17 10.51 2.06
CA LYS A 180 16.10 11.45 2.68
C LYS A 180 17.00 12.11 1.64
N ASP A 181 17.49 11.37 0.65
CA ASP A 181 18.32 11.94 -0.41
C ASP A 181 17.54 12.88 -1.34
N ALA A 182 16.28 12.59 -1.66
CA ALA A 182 15.40 13.47 -2.42
C ALA A 182 15.21 14.84 -1.72
N PHE A 183 14.90 14.83 -0.42
CA PHE A 183 14.78 16.07 0.37
C PHE A 183 16.12 16.74 0.67
N SER A 184 17.24 15.99 0.64
CA SER A 184 18.58 16.59 0.76
C SER A 184 18.93 17.39 -0.51
N LYS A 185 18.55 16.88 -1.70
CA LYS A 185 18.73 17.58 -2.98
C LYS A 185 17.78 18.76 -3.13
N ASN A 186 16.52 18.59 -2.73
CA ASN A 186 15.51 19.65 -2.78
C ASN A 186 14.70 19.68 -1.46
N PRO A 187 15.09 20.51 -0.48
CA PRO A 187 14.35 20.63 0.78
C PRO A 187 12.92 21.16 0.63
N GLN A 188 12.63 21.83 -0.48
CA GLN A 188 11.31 22.41 -0.80
C GLN A 188 10.53 21.54 -1.79
N LEU A 189 10.91 20.26 -1.95
CA LEU A 189 10.22 19.33 -2.83
C LEU A 189 8.74 19.24 -2.45
N SER A 190 7.88 19.61 -3.41
CA SER A 190 6.44 19.70 -3.16
C SER A 190 5.78 18.33 -3.05
N ASN A 191 6.32 17.32 -3.74
CA ASN A 191 5.84 15.96 -3.70
C ASN A 191 6.97 14.99 -4.09
N LEU A 192 7.08 13.86 -3.38
CA LEU A 192 8.07 12.82 -3.68
C LEU A 192 7.96 12.30 -5.12
N LEU A 193 6.76 12.27 -5.71
CA LEU A 193 6.56 11.81 -7.10
C LEU A 193 7.30 12.67 -8.14
N LEU A 194 7.73 13.89 -7.77
CA LEU A 194 8.39 14.84 -8.68
C LEU A 194 9.92 14.78 -8.59
N ASP A 195 10.48 14.03 -7.63
CA ASP A 195 11.93 13.79 -7.61
C ASP A 195 12.34 12.84 -8.75
N PRO A 196 13.47 13.08 -9.43
CA PRO A 196 13.89 12.27 -10.57
C PRO A 196 13.99 10.76 -10.29
N TYR A 197 14.49 10.36 -9.11
CA TYR A 197 14.62 8.94 -8.76
C TYR A 197 13.24 8.28 -8.65
N PHE A 198 12.30 8.93 -7.98
CA PHE A 198 10.95 8.38 -7.80
C PHE A 198 10.12 8.42 -9.08
N SER A 199 10.26 9.47 -9.89
CA SER A 199 9.59 9.58 -11.20
C SER A 199 10.03 8.48 -12.16
N GLU A 200 11.34 8.17 -12.22
CA GLU A 200 11.87 7.05 -13.01
C GLU A 200 11.28 5.71 -12.55
N ARG A 201 11.28 5.46 -11.24
CA ARG A 201 10.76 4.20 -10.66
C ARG A 201 9.28 4.01 -10.94
N ILE A 202 8.48 5.07 -10.83
CA ILE A 202 7.06 5.02 -11.16
C ILE A 202 6.85 4.78 -12.65
N SER A 203 7.60 5.46 -13.50
CA SER A 203 7.51 5.27 -14.96
C SER A 203 7.74 3.81 -15.34
N ALA A 204 8.70 3.14 -14.69
CA ALA A 204 9.01 1.72 -14.90
C ALA A 204 7.98 0.73 -14.30
N SER A 205 7.09 1.17 -13.40
CA SER A 205 6.27 0.26 -12.58
C SER A 205 4.76 0.54 -12.61
N GLN A 206 4.31 1.74 -13.02
CA GLN A 206 2.89 2.13 -13.01
C GLN A 206 2.02 1.20 -13.87
N GLN A 207 2.55 0.68 -14.99
CA GLN A 207 1.81 -0.26 -15.82
C GLN A 207 1.52 -1.56 -15.06
N SER A 208 2.44 -2.00 -14.21
CA SER A 208 2.25 -3.19 -13.38
C SER A 208 1.15 -2.98 -12.34
N LEU A 209 1.09 -1.78 -11.75
CA LEU A 209 -0.02 -1.41 -10.85
C LEU A 209 -1.37 -1.48 -11.57
N ARG A 210 -1.46 -1.04 -12.82
CA ARG A 210 -2.69 -1.16 -13.64
C ARG A 210 -3.07 -2.62 -13.87
N GLN A 211 -2.13 -3.46 -14.28
CA GLN A 211 -2.40 -4.89 -14.51
C GLN A 211 -2.94 -5.57 -13.25
N VAL A 212 -2.31 -5.30 -12.10
CA VAL A 212 -2.71 -5.88 -10.83
C VAL A 212 -4.09 -5.39 -10.38
N VAL A 213 -4.36 -4.09 -10.45
CA VAL A 213 -5.67 -3.52 -10.07
C VAL A 213 -6.78 -4.03 -10.99
N ALA A 214 -6.53 -4.09 -12.31
CA ALA A 214 -7.49 -4.61 -13.27
C ALA A 214 -7.79 -6.09 -13.00
N GLN A 215 -6.76 -6.92 -12.81
CA GLN A 215 -6.94 -8.34 -12.56
C GLN A 215 -7.64 -8.61 -11.21
N ALA A 216 -7.28 -7.86 -10.17
CA ALA A 216 -7.93 -7.95 -8.86
C ALA A 216 -9.43 -7.68 -8.98
N ALA A 217 -9.81 -6.61 -9.70
CA ALA A 217 -11.21 -6.28 -9.95
C ALA A 217 -11.94 -7.37 -10.77
N LEU A 218 -11.31 -7.88 -11.84
CA LEU A 218 -11.90 -8.92 -12.70
C LEU A 218 -12.15 -10.23 -11.95
N VAL A 219 -11.22 -10.68 -11.11
CA VAL A 219 -11.34 -11.92 -10.32
C VAL A 219 -12.18 -11.71 -9.05
N GLY A 220 -12.46 -10.46 -8.67
CA GLY A 220 -13.22 -10.14 -7.46
C GLY A 220 -12.39 -10.28 -6.18
N VAL A 221 -11.08 -10.08 -6.24
CA VAL A 221 -10.19 -10.05 -5.07
C VAL A 221 -10.00 -8.60 -4.61
N PRO A 222 -10.30 -8.25 -3.34
CA PRO A 222 -10.24 -6.87 -2.89
C PRO A 222 -8.80 -6.36 -2.83
N ALA A 223 -8.56 -5.20 -3.45
CA ALA A 223 -7.28 -4.52 -3.48
C ALA A 223 -7.44 -3.00 -3.22
N PRO A 224 -8.01 -2.59 -2.06
CA PRO A 224 -8.42 -1.20 -1.84
C PRO A 224 -7.25 -0.22 -1.84
N ALA A 225 -6.12 -0.56 -1.20
CA ALA A 225 -4.99 0.36 -1.16
C ALA A 225 -4.24 0.42 -2.50
N LEU A 226 -4.09 -0.70 -3.22
CA LEU A 226 -3.54 -0.70 -4.58
C LEU A 226 -4.42 0.13 -5.54
N SER A 227 -5.75 -0.02 -5.45
CA SER A 227 -6.70 0.73 -6.27
C SER A 227 -6.67 2.23 -5.96
N ALA A 228 -6.62 2.59 -4.67
CA ALA A 228 -6.49 3.98 -4.24
C ALA A 228 -5.15 4.61 -4.66
N ALA A 229 -4.08 3.82 -4.74
CA ALA A 229 -2.80 4.27 -5.27
C ALA A 229 -2.89 4.65 -6.73
N LEU A 230 -3.50 3.78 -7.55
CA LEU A 230 -3.68 4.04 -8.96
C LEU A 230 -4.56 5.29 -9.19
N ALA A 231 -5.69 5.36 -8.50
CA ALA A 231 -6.61 6.49 -8.59
C ALA A 231 -5.96 7.82 -8.18
N PHE A 232 -5.20 7.83 -7.07
CA PHE A 232 -4.46 9.00 -6.65
C PHE A 232 -3.40 9.41 -7.68
N TYR A 233 -2.61 8.46 -8.18
CA TYR A 233 -1.55 8.76 -9.14
C TYR A 233 -2.09 9.38 -10.42
N ASP A 234 -3.15 8.79 -10.99
CA ASP A 234 -3.79 9.32 -12.19
C ASP A 234 -4.49 10.66 -11.95
N GLY A 235 -5.10 10.84 -10.77
CA GLY A 235 -5.69 12.12 -10.38
C GLY A 235 -4.65 13.22 -10.18
N TYR A 236 -3.51 12.91 -9.55
CA TYR A 236 -2.46 13.88 -9.25
C TYR A 236 -1.73 14.37 -10.51
N ARG A 237 -1.56 13.52 -11.53
CA ARG A 237 -0.91 13.89 -12.79
C ARG A 237 -1.86 14.50 -13.84
N ALA A 238 -3.17 14.53 -13.57
CA ALA A 238 -4.14 15.09 -14.49
C ALA A 238 -4.14 16.62 -14.40
N ALA A 239 -3.88 17.30 -15.51
CA ALA A 239 -3.96 18.77 -15.57
C ALA A 239 -5.40 19.28 -15.41
N VAL A 240 -6.39 18.48 -15.81
CA VAL A 240 -7.82 18.77 -15.70
C VAL A 240 -8.51 17.56 -15.07
N LEU A 241 -9.21 17.79 -13.96
CA LEU A 241 -10.08 16.82 -13.30
C LEU A 241 -11.55 17.16 -13.57
N PRO A 242 -12.48 16.18 -13.45
CA PRO A 242 -13.92 16.41 -13.65
C PRO A 242 -14.59 17.27 -12.56
N ALA A 243 -13.80 17.94 -11.71
CA ALA A 243 -14.28 18.82 -10.65
C ALA A 243 -14.95 20.11 -11.20
N ASN A 244 -14.78 20.43 -12.48
CA ASN A 244 -15.54 21.48 -13.15
C ASN A 244 -17.05 21.22 -13.12
N LEU A 245 -17.48 19.96 -13.30
CA LEU A 245 -18.89 19.58 -13.18
C LEU A 245 -19.38 19.68 -11.72
N LEU A 246 -18.55 19.24 -10.77
CA LEU A 246 -18.86 19.36 -9.33
C LEU A 246 -19.03 20.84 -8.91
N GLN A 247 -18.25 21.74 -9.49
CA GLN A 247 -18.41 23.18 -9.29
C GLN A 247 -19.67 23.74 -9.96
N ALA A 248 -20.05 23.27 -11.14
CA ALA A 248 -21.27 23.72 -11.82
C ALA A 248 -22.56 23.26 -11.13
N GLN A 249 -22.52 22.16 -10.37
CA GLN A 249 -23.68 21.62 -9.63
C GLN A 249 -23.97 22.34 -8.30
N ARG A 250 -23.01 23.10 -7.74
CA ARG A 250 -23.12 23.77 -6.43
C ARG A 250 -23.39 25.25 -6.57
#